data_AF-A0A935Z7T7-F1
#
_entry.id   AF-A0A935Z7T7-F1
#
_cell.length_a   1.000
_cell.length_b   1.000
_cell.length_c   1.000
_cell.angle_alpha   90.00
_cell.angle_beta   90.00
_cell.angle_gamma   90.00
#
_symmetry.space_group_name_H-M   'P 1'
#
loop_
_entity.id
_entity.type
_entity.pdbx_description
1 polymer ?
#
loop_
_entity_poly.entity_id
_entity_poly.type
_entity_poly.pdbx_seq_one_letter_code
_entity_poly.pdbx_strand_id
1 'polypeptide(L)' 'MELDHLFVFVDGPSEAEEALTLLGLDETYRRVHPGQGTANVCCAFDDAYLMFGSRGRTRRELPCRTASNSTN' A
#
# COMPACT_ATOMS: atom_id res chain seq x y z
N MET A 1 -20.52 13.46 6.31
CA MET A 1 -19.87 12.48 5.41
C MET A 1 -18.40 12.81 5.46
N GLU A 2 -17.56 11.81 5.68
CA GLU A 2 -16.10 11.94 5.79
C GLU A 2 -15.45 10.99 4.78
N LEU A 3 -14.19 11.28 4.45
CA LEU A 3 -13.40 10.49 3.50
C LEU A 3 -12.77 9.31 4.26
N ASP A 4 -13.13 8.08 3.89
CA ASP A 4 -12.60 6.88 4.55
C ASP A 4 -11.31 6.38 3.88
N HIS A 5 -11.30 6.32 2.53
CA HIS A 5 -10.13 5.88 1.79
C HIS A 5 -10.08 6.43 0.36
N LEU A 6 -8.85 6.57 -0.14
CA LEU A 6 -8.53 6.85 -1.53
C LEU A 6 -7.84 5.63 -2.14
N PHE A 7 -8.35 5.14 -3.28
CA PHE A 7 -7.73 4.04 -4.01
C PHE A 7 -7.18 4.54 -5.35
N VAL A 8 -5.88 4.39 -5.55
CA VAL A 8 -5.16 4.84 -6.75
C VAL A 8 -4.61 3.62 -7.48
N PHE A 9 -5.03 3.42 -8.72
CA PHE A 9 -4.44 2.40 -9.58
C PHE A 9 -3.15 2.92 -10.22
N VAL A 10 -2.09 2.14 -10.12
CA VAL A 10 -0.77 2.45 -10.67
C VAL A 10 -0.28 1.29 -11.53
N ASP A 11 0.33 1.62 -12.67
CA ASP A 11 0.98 0.62 -13.54
C ASP A 11 2.36 0.22 -13.00
N GLY A 12 3.05 1.14 -12.31
CA GLY A 12 4.35 0.95 -11.67
C GLY A 12 4.23 0.87 -10.15
N PRO A 13 4.13 -0.33 -9.55
CA PRO A 13 4.00 -0.48 -8.10
C PRO A 13 5.27 -0.01 -7.35
N SER A 14 6.45 -0.23 -7.92
CA SER A 14 7.72 0.17 -7.28
C SER A 14 7.84 1.69 -7.16
N GLU A 15 7.50 2.42 -8.21
CA GLU A 15 7.52 3.89 -8.24
C GLU A 15 6.51 4.48 -7.24
N ALA A 16 5.35 3.83 -7.09
CA ALA A 16 4.37 4.22 -6.08
C ALA A 16 4.88 3.99 -4.66
N GLU A 17 5.59 2.89 -4.40
CA GLU A 17 6.21 2.59 -3.11
C GLU A 17 7.36 3.54 -2.75
N GLU A 18 8.17 3.92 -3.73
CA GLU A 18 9.19 4.96 -3.57
C GLU A 18 8.55 6.32 -3.25
N ALA A 19 7.48 6.69 -3.98
CA ALA A 19 6.74 7.91 -3.71
C ALA A 19 6.12 7.91 -2.29
N LEU A 20 5.54 6.79 -1.84
CA LEU A 20 5.03 6.62 -0.48
C LEU A 20 6.13 6.89 0.57
N THR A 21 7.31 6.31 0.36
CA THR A 21 8.46 6.50 1.25
C THR A 21 8.92 7.95 1.28
N LEU A 22 9.00 8.61 0.11
CA LEU A 22 9.37 10.01 -0.01
C LEU A 22 8.36 10.96 0.64
N LEU A 23 7.08 10.61 0.62
CA LEU A 23 6.00 11.34 1.28
C LEU A 23 5.96 11.09 2.80
N GLY A 24 6.79 10.18 3.33
CA GLY A 24 6.81 9.85 4.75
C GLY A 24 5.55 9.12 5.22
N LEU A 25 4.86 8.43 4.31
CA LEU A 25 3.64 7.69 4.63
C LEU A 25 3.98 6.32 5.22
N ASP A 26 3.36 6.02 6.36
CA ASP A 26 3.55 4.74 7.02
C ASP A 26 2.65 3.67 6.39
N GLU A 27 3.29 2.63 5.85
CA GLU A 27 2.60 1.43 5.39
C GLU A 27 1.94 0.71 6.57
N THR A 28 0.66 0.40 6.41
CA THR A 28 -0.13 -0.34 7.39
C THR A 28 -0.20 -1.83 7.02
N TYR A 29 -0.61 -2.14 5.79
CA TYR A 29 -0.69 -3.51 5.30
C TYR A 29 -0.62 -3.60 3.77
N ARG A 30 -0.31 -4.81 3.29
CA ARG A 30 -0.37 -5.21 1.89
C ARG A 30 -1.33 -6.36 1.70
N ARG A 31 -2.07 -6.36 0.59
CA ARG A 31 -3.01 -7.44 0.28
C ARG A 31 -3.01 -7.78 -1.20
N VAL A 32 -2.92 -9.08 -1.48
CA VAL A 32 -3.20 -9.63 -2.81
C VAL A 32 -4.63 -10.11 -2.83
N HIS A 33 -5.38 -9.79 -3.88
CA HIS A 33 -6.77 -10.20 -4.11
C HIS A 33 -6.82 -11.10 -5.35
N PRO A 34 -6.58 -12.43 -5.21
CA PRO A 34 -6.48 -13.33 -6.36
C PRO A 34 -7.74 -13.34 -7.23
N GLY A 35 -8.93 -13.29 -6.61
CA GLY A 35 -10.21 -13.25 -7.33
C GLY A 35 -10.44 -11.98 -8.15
N GLN A 36 -9.69 -10.92 -7.86
CA GLN A 36 -9.76 -9.63 -8.58
C GLN A 36 -8.54 -9.40 -9.47
N GLY A 37 -7.50 -10.23 -9.36
CA GLY A 37 -6.25 -10.06 -10.09
C GLY A 37 -5.51 -8.78 -9.72
N THR A 38 -5.66 -8.28 -8.49
CA THR A 38 -5.05 -7.03 -8.00
C THR A 38 -4.22 -7.28 -6.74
N ALA A 39 -3.29 -6.38 -6.48
CA ALA A 39 -2.59 -6.26 -5.20
C ALA A 39 -2.64 -4.80 -4.74
N ASN A 40 -2.62 -4.57 -3.43
CA ASN A 40 -2.53 -3.22 -2.89
C ASN A 40 -1.53 -3.07 -1.75
N VAL A 41 -1.08 -1.83 -1.58
CA VAL A 41 -0.36 -1.30 -0.40
C VAL A 41 -1.26 -0.25 0.23
N CYS A 42 -1.51 -0.33 1.53
CA CYS A 42 -2.33 0.60 2.28
C CYS A 42 -1.47 1.41 3.24
N CYS A 43 -1.63 2.73 3.24
CA CYS A 43 -0.93 3.66 4.11
C CYS A 43 -1.92 4.48 4.93
N ALA A 44 -1.55 4.80 6.17
CA ALA A 44 -2.30 5.76 6.98
C ALA A 44 -2.05 7.18 6.44
N PHE A 45 -3.12 7.96 6.32
CA PHE A 45 -3.09 9.35 5.87
C PHE A 45 -4.06 10.18 6.73
N ASP A 46 -3.57 10.60 7.90
CA ASP A 46 -4.35 11.31 8.91
C ASP A 46 -5.65 10.56 9.30
N ASP A 47 -6.82 11.07 8.90
CA ASP A 47 -8.14 10.49 9.16
C ASP A 47 -8.62 9.53 8.06
N ALA A 48 -7.83 9.30 7.01
CA ALA A 48 -8.15 8.45 5.88
C ALA A 48 -7.06 7.43 5.55
N TYR A 49 -7.37 6.46 4.69
CA TYR A 49 -6.41 5.50 4.16
C TYR A 49 -6.09 5.76 2.69
N LEU A 50 -4.81 5.71 2.34
CA LEU A 50 -4.36 5.78 0.96
C LEU A 50 -3.93 4.39 0.48
N MET A 51 -4.60 3.88 -0.54
CA MET A 51 -4.35 2.56 -1.11
C MET A 51 -3.84 2.66 -2.54
N PHE A 52 -2.66 2.09 -2.80
CA PHE A 52 -2.12 1.95 -4.14
C PHE A 52 -2.37 0.54 -4.66
N GLY A 53 -3.11 0.43 -5.75
CA GLY A 53 -3.45 -0.83 -6.40
C GLY A 53 -2.63 -1.06 -7.67
N SER A 54 -2.12 -2.28 -7.83
CA SER A 54 -1.47 -2.73 -9.06
C SER A 54 -2.09 -4.04 -9.55
N ARG A 55 -1.79 -4.42 -10.81
CA ARG A 55 -2.14 -5.75 -11.30
C ARG A 55 -1.40 -6.81 -10.47
N GLY A 56 -2.15 -7.74 -9.92
CA GLY A 56 -1.65 -8.84 -9.11
C GLY A 56 -0.89 -9.86 -9.96
N ARG A 57 0.39 -9.62 -10.23
CA ARG A 57 1.31 -10.71 -10.59
C ARG A 57 1.75 -11.38 -9.29
N THR A 58 1.23 -12.58 -9.07
CA THR A 58 1.72 -13.65 -8.18
C THR A 58 2.57 -13.27 -6.96
N ARG A 59 2.08 -13.67 -5.76
CA ARG A 59 2.60 -13.70 -4.37
C ARG A 59 4.13 -13.69 -4.07
N ARG A 60 5.06 -13.72 -5.03
CA ARG A 60 6.50 -13.94 -4.81
C ARG A 60 7.37 -12.69 -4.62
N GLU A 61 6.88 -11.46 -4.83
CA GLU A 61 7.80 -10.31 -4.99
C GLU A 61 7.55 -9.09 -4.11
N LEU A 62 6.52 -9.07 -3.25
CA LEU A 62 6.29 -7.95 -2.33
C LEU A 62 6.65 -8.40 -0.90
N PRO A 63 7.92 -8.26 -0.46
CA PRO A 63 8.27 -8.55 0.92
C PRO A 63 7.49 -7.59 1.83
N CYS A 64 6.63 -8.16 2.67
CA CYS A 64 5.98 -7.45 3.77
C CYS A 64 7.08 -6.91 4.68
N ARG A 65 7.33 -5.60 4.64
CA ARG A 65 8.10 -4.93 5.69
C ARG A 65 7.15 -4.74 6.86
N THR A 66 7.07 -5.74 7.74
CA THR A 66 6.47 -5.52 9.07
C THR A 66 7.20 -4.34 9.70
N ALA A 67 6.45 -3.28 10.01
CA ALA A 67 6.92 -2.13 10.75
C ALA A 67 7.79 -2.60 11.92
N SER A 68 9.08 -2.24 11.90
CA SER A 68 9.97 -2.48 13.01
C SER A 68 9.44 -1.67 14.20
N ASN A 69 8.96 -2.35 15.24
CA ASN A 69 8.62 -1.75 16.51
C ASN A 69 9.78 -0.86 16.98
N SER A 70 9.55 0.45 16.96
CA SER A 70 10.38 1.41 17.68
C SER A 70 10.16 1.14 19.18
N THR A 71 11.14 0.50 19.82
CA THR A 71 11.17 0.37 21.27
C THR A 71 12.28 1.29 21.74
N ASN A 72 11.88 2.40 22.38
CA ASN A 72 12.74 3.19 23.26
C ASN A 72 13.11 2.36 24.50
#